data_AF-A0A793DUD0-F1
#
_entry.id   AF-A0A793DUD0-F1
#
_cell.length_a   1.000
_cell.length_b   1.000
_cell.length_c   1.000
_cell.angle_alpha   90.00
_cell.angle_beta   90.00
_cell.angle_gamma   90.00
#
_symmetry.space_group_name_H-M   'P 1'
#
loop_
_entity.id
_entity.type
_entity.pdbx_description
1 polymer ?
#
loop_
_entity_poly.entity_id
_entity_poly.type
_entity_poly.pdbx_seq_one_letter_code
_entity_poly.pdbx_strand_id
1 'polypeptide(L)'
;MELKKLMEHISIIPDYRQAWKVEHKLSDILLLTICAVISGAEGWEDIEDFGETHLDFLRQYGDFENGIPVHDTIARVVSCISPAKFHECFINWMRDCHSSDDKDVIAIDGKTLRHSYDKSRRRGAIHVISAFSTMHSLVIGQIKTDEKSNEITAPPELLNILDIKG
;
A
#
# COMPACT_ATOMS: atom_id res chain seq x y z
N MET A 1 -11.15 -0.78 14.78
CA MET A 1 -10.02 -1.53 15.36
C MET A 1 -8.91 -1.64 14.32
N GLU A 2 -9.24 -2.02 13.09
CA GLU A 2 -8.31 -2.14 11.95
C GLU A 2 -7.59 -0.84 11.51
N LEU A 3 -8.29 0.28 11.39
CA LEU A 3 -7.66 1.56 10.96
C LEU A 3 -6.67 2.14 11.97
N LYS A 4 -6.84 1.85 13.27
CA LYS A 4 -5.86 2.28 14.29
C LYS A 4 -4.57 1.46 14.19
N LYS A 5 -4.69 0.16 13.94
CA LYS A 5 -3.53 -0.70 13.64
C LYS A 5 -2.81 -0.24 12.38
N LEU A 6 -3.54 0.13 11.32
CA LEU A 6 -2.94 0.71 10.12
C LEU A 6 -2.08 1.93 10.46
N MET A 7 -2.59 2.84 11.29
CA MET A 7 -1.85 4.04 11.72
C MET A 7 -0.55 3.66 12.46
N GLU A 8 -0.57 2.67 13.34
CA GLU A 8 0.62 2.17 14.04
C GLU A 8 1.67 1.65 13.06
N HIS A 9 1.24 0.90 12.03
CA HIS A 9 2.15 0.36 11.02
C HIS A 9 2.66 1.40 10.03
N ILE A 10 1.87 2.36 9.57
CA ILE A 10 2.38 3.38 8.63
C ILE A 10 3.28 4.42 9.32
N SER A 11 3.12 4.62 10.64
CA SER A 11 3.90 5.60 11.40
C SER A 11 5.38 5.20 11.58
N ILE A 12 5.73 3.93 11.40
CA ILE A 12 7.12 3.44 11.41
C ILE A 12 7.84 3.64 10.06
N ILE A 13 7.14 4.09 9.02
CA ILE A 13 7.77 4.40 7.74
C ILE A 13 8.67 5.63 7.93
N PRO A 14 9.97 5.55 7.58
CA PRO A 14 10.87 6.66 7.76
C PRO A 14 10.48 7.85 6.86
N ASP A 15 10.41 9.02 7.47
CA ASP A 15 10.20 10.28 6.75
C ASP A 15 11.54 10.89 6.34
N TYR A 16 11.85 10.79 5.05
CA TYR A 16 13.09 11.34 4.47
C TYR A 16 12.97 12.81 4.05
N ARG A 17 11.82 13.46 4.29
CA ARG A 17 11.62 14.87 3.96
C ARG A 17 12.45 15.76 4.89
N GLN A 18 12.76 16.96 4.44
CA GLN A 18 13.48 17.93 5.26
C GLN A 18 12.60 18.39 6.42
N ALA A 19 12.97 18.06 7.67
CA ALA A 19 12.12 18.25 8.85
C ALA A 19 11.53 19.66 9.00
N TRP A 20 12.27 20.72 8.64
CA TRP A 20 11.81 22.12 8.72
C TRP A 20 10.88 22.56 7.56
N LYS A 21 10.59 21.67 6.59
CA LYS A 21 9.66 21.89 5.48
C LYS A 21 8.45 20.94 5.54
N VAL A 22 8.23 20.29 6.68
CA VAL A 22 7.13 19.36 6.88
C VAL A 22 5.99 20.10 7.59
N GLU A 23 4.93 20.37 6.84
CA GLU A 23 3.67 20.90 7.40
C GLU A 23 2.66 19.78 7.67
N HIS A 24 2.63 18.74 6.84
CA HIS A 24 1.71 17.61 7.00
C HIS A 24 2.48 16.34 7.40
N LYS A 25 2.02 15.66 8.46
CA LYS A 25 2.60 14.40 8.95
C LYS A 25 2.54 13.34 7.84
N LEU A 26 3.59 12.53 7.72
CA LEU A 26 3.65 11.48 6.70
C LEU A 26 2.52 10.46 6.88
N SER A 27 2.23 10.09 8.13
CA SER A 27 1.13 9.20 8.49
C SER A 27 -0.24 9.72 8.04
N ASP A 28 -0.50 11.02 8.20
CA ASP A 28 -1.77 11.64 7.78
C ASP A 28 -1.94 11.59 6.25
N ILE A 29 -0.87 11.88 5.50
CA ILE A 29 -0.87 11.80 4.04
C ILE A 29 -1.13 10.37 3.57
N LEU A 30 -0.50 9.40 4.23
CA LEU A 30 -0.66 7.98 3.91
C LEU A 30 -2.07 7.48 4.23
N LEU A 31 -2.62 7.84 5.39
CA LEU A 31 -4.00 7.52 5.76
C LEU A 31 -4.99 8.09 4.74
N LEU A 32 -4.85 9.38 4.40
CA LEU A 32 -5.66 10.05 3.39
C LEU A 32 -5.62 9.30 2.06
N THR A 33 -4.41 9.01 1.57
CA THR A 33 -4.20 8.33 0.28
C THR A 33 -4.85 6.95 0.26
N ILE A 34 -4.66 6.15 1.31
CA ILE A 34 -5.22 4.80 1.41
C ILE A 34 -6.76 4.86 1.44
N CYS A 35 -7.33 5.72 2.29
CA CYS A 35 -8.79 5.86 2.40
C CYS A 35 -9.42 6.32 1.09
N ALA A 36 -8.82 7.32 0.43
CA ALA A 36 -9.32 7.83 -0.84
C ALA A 36 -9.28 6.78 -1.95
N VAL A 37 -8.14 6.08 -2.12
CA VAL A 37 -7.97 5.06 -3.17
C VAL A 37 -8.91 3.87 -2.96
N ILE A 38 -9.09 3.39 -1.72
CA ILE A 38 -10.06 2.33 -1.42
C ILE A 38 -11.50 2.80 -1.70
N SER A 39 -11.76 4.09 -1.52
CA SER A 39 -13.06 4.71 -1.84
C SER A 39 -13.25 5.01 -3.33
N GLY A 40 -12.26 4.69 -4.18
CA GLY A 40 -12.35 4.79 -5.63
C GLY A 40 -11.67 6.00 -6.26
N ALA A 41 -10.85 6.76 -5.52
CA ALA A 41 -10.04 7.83 -6.10
C ALA A 41 -9.03 7.27 -7.12
N GLU A 42 -8.96 7.85 -8.32
CA GLU A 42 -8.05 7.41 -9.39
C GLU A 42 -6.89 8.39 -9.62
N GLY A 43 -7.03 9.65 -9.19
CA GLY A 43 -6.02 10.72 -9.33
C GLY A 43 -5.61 11.39 -8.02
N TRP A 44 -4.63 12.29 -8.10
CA TRP A 44 -4.15 13.05 -6.92
C TRP A 44 -5.17 14.12 -6.50
N GLU A 45 -5.83 14.75 -7.47
CA GLU A 45 -6.93 15.69 -7.27
C GLU A 45 -8.11 15.00 -6.60
N ASP A 46 -8.48 13.78 -7.03
CA ASP A 46 -9.53 13.00 -6.38
C ASP A 46 -9.23 12.71 -4.90
N ILE A 47 -7.95 12.50 -4.56
CA ILE A 47 -7.52 12.27 -3.17
C ILE A 47 -7.65 13.55 -2.35
N GLU A 48 -7.29 14.71 -2.90
CA GLU A 48 -7.51 16.02 -2.28
C GLU A 48 -9.01 16.26 -2.03
N ASP A 49 -9.84 16.09 -3.07
CA ASP A 49 -11.30 16.25 -2.99
C ASP A 49 -11.94 15.32 -1.96
N PHE A 50 -11.49 14.05 -1.90
CA PHE A 50 -11.91 13.10 -0.88
C PHE A 50 -11.57 13.60 0.52
N GLY A 51 -10.35 14.09 0.71
CA GLY A 51 -9.87 14.61 1.98
C GLY A 51 -10.69 15.79 2.47
N GLU A 52 -10.94 16.77 1.59
CA GLU A 52 -11.72 17.97 1.93
C GLU A 52 -13.17 17.61 2.29
N THR A 53 -13.75 16.64 1.57
CA THR A 53 -15.12 16.19 1.81
C THR A 53 -15.27 15.37 3.10
N HIS A 54 -14.23 14.62 3.51
CA HIS A 54 -14.29 13.65 4.61
C HIS A 54 -13.31 13.96 5.76
N LEU A 55 -12.90 15.21 5.93
CA LEU A 55 -11.93 15.63 6.95
C LEU A 55 -12.34 15.21 8.37
N ASP A 56 -13.63 15.33 8.71
CA ASP A 56 -14.15 14.94 10.04
C ASP A 56 -14.02 13.44 10.31
N PHE A 57 -14.11 12.60 9.27
CA PHE A 57 -13.86 11.17 9.38
C PHE A 57 -12.36 10.90 9.57
N LEU A 58 -11.51 11.56 8.78
CA LEU A 58 -10.06 11.39 8.84
C LEU A 58 -9.47 11.79 10.20
N ARG A 59 -9.99 12.87 10.81
CA ARG A 59 -9.61 13.33 12.15
C ARG A 59 -9.93 12.37 13.30
N GLN A 60 -10.70 11.32 13.05
CA GLN A 60 -10.91 10.26 14.04
C GLN A 60 -9.69 9.33 14.19
N TYR A 61 -8.76 9.36 13.21
CA TYR A 61 -7.63 8.44 13.12
C TYR A 61 -6.28 9.13 12.96
N GLY A 62 -6.23 10.27 12.26
CA GLY A 62 -5.04 11.10 12.09
C GLY A 62 -5.24 12.51 12.65
N ASP A 63 -4.16 13.30 12.67
CA ASP A 63 -4.19 14.61 13.34
C ASP A 63 -4.74 15.71 12.42
N PHE A 64 -4.25 15.78 11.18
CA PHE A 64 -4.67 16.76 10.17
C PHE A 64 -4.71 18.20 10.70
N GLU A 65 -3.72 18.57 11.52
CA GLU A 65 -3.61 19.89 12.19
C GLU A 65 -3.63 21.04 11.18
N ASN A 66 -2.95 20.85 10.04
CA ASN A 66 -2.86 21.83 8.95
C ASN A 66 -3.85 21.56 7.80
N GLY A 67 -4.89 20.76 8.05
CA GLY A 67 -5.88 20.39 7.02
C GLY A 67 -5.33 19.40 5.98
N ILE A 68 -5.97 19.38 4.81
CA ILE A 68 -5.65 18.46 3.73
C ILE A 68 -4.53 19.05 2.87
N PRO A 69 -3.47 18.28 2.58
CA PRO A 69 -2.45 18.72 1.64
C PRO A 69 -3.01 18.77 0.22
N VAL A 70 -2.62 19.78 -0.55
CA VAL A 70 -2.94 19.85 -1.99
C VAL A 70 -2.34 18.67 -2.76
N HIS A 71 -2.97 18.30 -3.89
CA HIS A 71 -2.60 17.18 -4.76
C HIS A 71 -1.11 17.13 -5.10
N ASP A 72 -0.47 18.28 -5.39
CA ASP A 72 0.97 18.36 -5.65
C ASP A 72 1.83 17.90 -4.46
N THR A 73 1.40 18.23 -3.23
CA THR A 73 2.08 17.78 -2.02
C THR A 73 1.87 16.29 -1.82
N ILE A 74 0.66 15.78 -2.03
CA ILE A 74 0.35 14.35 -1.96
C ILE A 74 1.23 13.58 -2.94
N ALA A 75 1.20 13.95 -4.22
CA ALA A 75 1.95 13.30 -5.29
C ALA A 75 3.45 13.27 -4.99
N ARG A 76 4.01 14.41 -4.57
CA ARG A 76 5.44 14.52 -4.24
C ARG A 76 5.81 13.61 -3.06
N VAL A 77 5.03 13.62 -1.99
CA VAL A 77 5.33 12.85 -0.79
C VAL A 77 5.23 11.36 -1.06
N VAL A 78 4.13 10.90 -1.68
CA VAL A 78 3.94 9.48 -2.03
C VAL A 78 5.05 9.00 -2.97
N SER A 79 5.48 9.84 -3.92
CA SER A 79 6.60 9.52 -4.84
C SER A 79 7.96 9.36 -4.14
N CYS A 80 8.13 9.91 -2.94
CA CYS A 80 9.36 9.76 -2.14
C CYS A 80 9.37 8.50 -1.27
N ILE A 81 8.25 7.78 -1.16
CA ILE A 81 8.14 6.60 -0.31
C ILE A 81 8.80 5.42 -1.00
N SER A 82 9.64 4.68 -0.27
CA SER A 82 10.22 3.44 -0.77
C SER A 82 9.12 2.39 -0.96
N PRO A 83 8.88 1.88 -2.20
CA PRO A 83 7.86 0.87 -2.44
C PRO A 83 8.09 -0.40 -1.63
N ALA A 84 9.36 -0.80 -1.44
CA ALA A 84 9.72 -1.99 -0.67
C ALA A 84 9.35 -1.84 0.81
N LYS A 85 9.61 -0.68 1.42
CA LYS A 85 9.28 -0.42 2.82
C LYS A 85 7.78 -0.28 3.05
N PHE A 86 7.08 0.37 2.12
CA PHE A 86 5.62 0.43 2.16
C PHE A 86 5.00 -0.96 2.04
N HIS A 87 5.53 -1.81 1.16
CA HIS A 87 5.07 -3.18 0.99
C HIS A 87 5.29 -4.04 2.25
N GLU A 88 6.48 -3.96 2.85
CA GLU A 88 6.81 -4.63 4.12
C GLU A 88 5.87 -4.19 5.26
N CYS A 89 5.63 -2.88 5.38
CA CYS A 89 4.66 -2.31 6.33
C CYS A 89 3.26 -2.90 6.13
N PHE A 90 2.79 -2.96 4.88
CA PHE A 90 1.48 -3.51 4.56
C PHE A 90 1.37 -4.99 4.92
N ILE A 91 2.37 -5.82 4.58
CA ILE A 91 2.36 -7.25 4.96
C ILE A 91 2.32 -7.43 6.47
N ASN A 92 3.14 -6.67 7.20
CA ASN A 92 3.17 -6.75 8.66
C ASN A 92 1.83 -6.35 9.29
N TRP A 93 1.19 -5.31 8.76
CA TRP A 93 -0.17 -4.93 9.16
C TRP A 93 -1.17 -6.05 8.92
N MET A 94 -1.19 -6.63 7.72
CA MET A 94 -2.12 -7.73 7.41
C MET A 94 -1.89 -8.95 8.30
N ARG A 95 -0.62 -9.26 8.63
CA ARG A 95 -0.28 -10.37 9.55
C ARG A 95 -0.76 -10.10 10.98
N ASP A 96 -0.65 -8.87 11.47
CA ASP A 96 -1.13 -8.51 12.81
C ASP A 96 -2.67 -8.49 12.92
N CYS A 97 -3.36 -8.21 11.80
CA CYS A 97 -4.81 -8.31 11.71
C CYS A 97 -5.31 -9.77 11.67
N HIS A 98 -4.48 -10.70 11.21
CA HIS A 98 -4.85 -12.10 10.97
C HIS A 98 -3.86 -13.06 11.63
N SER A 99 -4.07 -13.31 12.92
CA SER A 99 -3.42 -14.39 13.65
C SER A 99 -4.32 -15.62 13.67
N SER A 100 -3.95 -16.70 12.99
CA SER A 100 -4.57 -18.00 13.22
C SER A 100 -3.63 -19.15 12.91
N ASP A 101 -3.58 -20.12 13.83
CA ASP A 101 -2.89 -21.41 13.74
C ASP A 101 -3.59 -22.43 12.81
N ASP A 102 -4.56 -21.97 12.01
CA ASP A 102 -5.39 -22.82 11.16
C ASP A 102 -4.75 -23.05 9.79
N LYS A 103 -5.00 -24.24 9.23
CA LYS A 103 -4.53 -24.62 7.88
C LYS A 103 -5.28 -23.83 6.82
N ASP A 104 -4.73 -22.67 6.46
CA ASP A 104 -5.25 -21.85 5.37
C ASP A 104 -4.83 -22.42 4.00
N VAL A 105 -5.69 -22.21 3.00
CA VAL A 105 -5.38 -22.49 1.60
C VAL A 105 -4.96 -21.19 0.94
N ILE A 106 -3.70 -21.13 0.50
CA ILE A 106 -3.14 -19.95 -0.17
C ILE A 106 -3.22 -20.13 -1.69
N ALA A 107 -4.03 -19.28 -2.33
CA ALA A 107 -4.10 -19.19 -3.79
C ALA A 107 -2.96 -18.30 -4.31
N ILE A 108 -2.24 -18.78 -5.33
CA ILE A 108 -1.19 -18.01 -6.00
C ILE A 108 -1.70 -17.65 -7.40
N ASP A 109 -1.68 -16.36 -7.73
CA ASP A 109 -2.22 -15.86 -8.99
C ASP A 109 -1.40 -14.67 -9.55
N GLY A 110 -1.27 -14.62 -10.87
CA GLY A 110 -0.56 -13.57 -11.61
C GLY A 110 -1.51 -12.48 -12.11
N LYS A 111 -1.23 -11.22 -11.75
CA LYS A 111 -1.99 -10.04 -12.16
C LYS A 111 -1.13 -9.05 -12.93
N THR A 112 -1.74 -8.33 -13.85
CA THR A 112 -1.10 -7.20 -14.55
C THR A 112 -1.75 -5.90 -14.07
N LEU A 113 -0.97 -4.99 -13.50
CA LEU A 113 -1.49 -3.75 -12.95
C LEU A 113 -1.95 -2.81 -14.08
N ARG A 114 -3.20 -2.38 -14.03
CA ARG A 114 -3.76 -1.41 -14.98
C ARG A 114 -3.00 -0.08 -14.86
N HIS A 115 -2.82 0.61 -15.98
CA HIS A 115 -2.20 1.94 -16.05
C HIS A 115 -0.73 2.02 -15.57
N SER A 116 -0.07 0.88 -15.36
CA SER A 116 1.31 0.82 -14.86
C SER A 116 2.40 0.86 -15.92
N TYR A 117 2.03 0.91 -17.21
CA TYR A 117 2.97 1.01 -18.32
C TYR A 117 3.50 2.44 -18.46
N ASP A 118 4.73 2.59 -18.93
CA ASP A 118 5.32 3.90 -19.22
C ASP A 118 5.94 3.89 -20.62
N LYS A 119 5.19 4.43 -21.59
CA LYS A 119 5.65 4.51 -22.99
C LYS A 119 6.85 5.45 -23.14
N SER A 120 6.93 6.52 -22.35
CA SER A 120 8.01 7.50 -22.43
C SER A 120 9.36 6.88 -22.08
N ARG A 121 9.37 5.96 -21.09
CA ARG A 121 10.55 5.21 -20.66
C ARG A 121 10.62 3.80 -21.25
N ARG A 122 9.77 3.46 -22.21
CA ARG A 122 9.67 2.13 -22.85
C ARG A 122 9.54 0.97 -21.85
N ARG A 123 8.76 1.17 -20.79
CA ARG A 123 8.46 0.13 -19.79
C ARG A 123 7.10 -0.49 -20.05
N GLY A 124 7.05 -1.81 -20.08
CA GLY A 124 5.80 -2.58 -20.12
C GLY A 124 4.99 -2.41 -18.83
N ALA A 125 3.77 -2.96 -18.82
CA ALA A 125 2.96 -3.00 -17.62
C ALA A 125 3.64 -3.86 -16.54
N ILE A 126 3.39 -3.51 -15.28
CA ILE A 126 3.91 -4.26 -14.13
C ILE A 126 3.12 -5.56 -13.99
N HIS A 127 3.83 -6.67 -14.04
CA HIS A 127 3.32 -7.99 -13.70
C HIS A 127 3.62 -8.28 -12.23
N VAL A 128 2.65 -8.83 -11.52
CA VAL A 128 2.70 -9.10 -10.09
C VAL A 128 2.15 -10.50 -9.83
N ILE A 129 2.79 -11.27 -8.95
CA ILE A 129 2.22 -12.49 -8.40
C ILE A 129 1.76 -12.20 -6.99
N SER A 130 0.53 -12.59 -6.67
CA SER A 130 -0.08 -12.38 -5.36
C SER A 130 -0.38 -13.72 -4.69
N ALA A 131 -0.13 -13.78 -3.39
CA ALA A 131 -0.57 -14.86 -2.49
C ALA A 131 -1.83 -14.39 -1.76
N PHE A 132 -2.92 -15.10 -1.96
CA PHE A 132 -4.23 -14.79 -1.42
C PHE A 132 -4.67 -15.86 -0.43
N SER A 133 -4.90 -15.44 0.81
CA SER A 133 -5.54 -16.26 1.85
C SER A 133 -7.00 -16.43 1.52
N THR A 134 -7.43 -17.67 1.26
CA THR A 134 -8.85 -17.95 1.02
C THR A 134 -9.67 -17.85 2.31
N MET A 135 -9.08 -18.21 3.45
CA MET A 135 -9.76 -18.12 4.75
C MET A 135 -10.00 -16.67 5.17
N HIS A 136 -9.03 -15.79 4.96
CA HIS A 136 -9.13 -14.39 5.36
C HIS A 136 -9.58 -13.45 4.23
N SER A 137 -9.78 -13.98 3.03
CA SER A 137 -10.21 -13.22 1.84
C SER A 137 -9.31 -12.01 1.55
N LEU A 138 -7.99 -12.17 1.69
CA LEU A 138 -7.03 -11.07 1.53
C LEU A 138 -5.71 -11.50 0.90
N VAL A 139 -5.01 -10.54 0.32
CA VAL A 139 -3.65 -10.73 -0.21
C VAL A 139 -2.64 -10.62 0.94
N ILE A 140 -1.96 -11.72 1.25
CA ILE A 140 -0.95 -11.80 2.33
C ILE A 140 0.46 -11.45 1.85
N GLY A 141 0.71 -11.47 0.54
CA GLY A 141 1.98 -11.07 -0.04
C GLY A 141 1.90 -10.94 -1.55
N GLN A 142 2.82 -10.19 -2.13
CA GLN A 142 2.93 -10.06 -3.58
C GLN A 142 4.37 -9.73 -4.01
N ILE A 143 4.78 -10.19 -5.19
CA ILE A 143 6.07 -9.83 -5.77
C ILE A 143 5.89 -9.32 -7.20
N LYS A 144 6.67 -8.32 -7.58
CA LYS A 144 6.77 -7.87 -8.97
C LYS A 144 7.61 -8.88 -9.77
N THR A 145 7.17 -9.21 -10.97
CA THR A 145 7.95 -9.97 -11.96
C THR A 145 8.30 -9.10 -13.16
N ASP A 146 9.49 -9.31 -13.73
CA ASP A 146 9.96 -8.54 -14.89
C ASP A 146 9.34 -9.00 -16.22
N GLU A 147 8.91 -10.27 -16.29
CA GLU A 147 8.28 -10.86 -17.47
C GLU A 147 7.19 -11.87 -17.05
N LYS A 148 6.20 -12.07 -17.94
CA LYS A 148 5.15 -13.11 -17.77
C LYS A 148 5.74 -14.52 -17.66
N SER A 149 6.91 -14.76 -18.25
CA SER A 149 7.67 -16.01 -18.22
C SER A 149 8.23 -16.36 -16.82
N ASN A 150 8.39 -15.37 -15.94
CA ASN A 150 8.96 -15.55 -14.59
C ASN A 150 7.93 -16.03 -13.55
N GLU A 151 6.70 -16.35 -13.99
CA GLU A 151 5.62 -16.85 -13.13
C GLU A 151 5.91 -18.22 -12.49
N ILE A 152 6.90 -18.96 -12.98
CA ILE A 152 7.29 -20.27 -12.43
C ILE A 152 8.26 -20.13 -11.24
N THR A 153 9.18 -19.16 -11.29
CA THR A 153 10.25 -19.00 -10.27
C THR A 153 9.84 -18.07 -9.13
N ALA A 154 8.86 -17.21 -9.35
CA ALA A 154 8.39 -16.23 -8.39
C ALA A 154 7.52 -16.79 -7.23
N PRO A 155 6.70 -17.86 -7.41
CA PRO A 155 5.94 -18.43 -6.29
C PRO A 155 6.82 -19.00 -5.16
N PRO A 156 7.91 -19.75 -5.42
CA PRO A 156 8.83 -20.16 -4.35
C PRO A 156 9.44 -18.98 -3.58
N GLU A 157 9.79 -17.89 -4.26
CA GLU A 157 10.30 -16.67 -3.62
C GLU A 157 9.25 -16.01 -2.72
N LEU A 158 8.01 -15.88 -3.21
CA LEU A 158 6.90 -15.32 -2.45
C LEU A 158 6.59 -16.15 -1.20
N LEU A 159 6.58 -17.48 -1.29
CA LEU A 159 6.35 -18.35 -0.14
C LEU A 159 7.46 -18.24 0.91
N ASN A 160 8.72 -18.09 0.47
CA ASN A 160 9.84 -17.86 1.38
C ASN A 160 9.73 -16.51 2.13
N ILE A 161 9.30 -15.45 1.45
CA ILE A 161 9.05 -14.13 2.08
C ILE A 161 7.97 -14.23 3.16
N LEU A 162 6.98 -15.09 2.93
CA LEU A 162 5.86 -15.30 3.85
C LEU A 162 6.16 -16.31 4.97
N ASP A 163 7.32 -16.98 4.93
CA ASP A 163 7.69 -18.10 5.80
C ASP A 163 6.63 -19.23 5.84
N ILE A 164 6.02 -19.50 4.68
CA ILE A 164 4.99 -20.54 4.53
C ILE A 164 5.65 -21.82 4.05
N LYS A 165 5.41 -22.93 4.77
CA LYS A 165 5.85 -24.27 4.39
C LYS A 165 4.65 -25.11 3.96
N GLY A 166 4.80 -25.81 2.84
CA GLY A 166 3.81 -26.76 2.32
C GLY A 166 4.04 -28.18 2.82
#